data_AF-A0A934G542-F1
#
_entry.id   AF-A0A934G542-F1
#
_cell.length_a   1.000
_cell.length_b   1.000
_cell.length_c   1.000
_cell.angle_alpha   90.00
_cell.angle_beta   90.00
_cell.angle_gamma   90.00
#
_symmetry.space_group_name_H-M   'P 1'
#
loop_
_entity.id
_entity.type
_entity.pdbx_description
1 polymer ?
#
loop_
_entity_poly.entity_id
_entity_poly.type
_entity_poly.pdbx_seq_one_letter_code
_entity_poly.pdbx_strand_id
1 'polypeptide(L)' 'MNDTNPEIEALLRARYAAMTGSERALMALQMFETAQLVVLSSLDPGLSADQRRRELCRRFYGDEVTRVAFPKAE' A
#
# COMPACT_ATOMS: atom_id res chain seq x y z
N MET A 1 15.40 -11.23 -4.12
CA MET A 1 16.42 -11.15 -3.07
C MET A 1 15.67 -11.19 -1.76
N ASN A 2 15.81 -12.26 -0.98
CA ASN A 2 15.19 -12.35 0.35
C ASN A 2 16.32 -12.15 1.36
N ASP A 3 16.50 -10.91 1.81
CA ASP A 3 17.53 -10.55 2.79
C ASP A 3 17.13 -10.90 4.23
N THR A 4 15.99 -11.57 4.40
CA THR A 4 15.52 -12.05 5.69
C THR A 4 16.31 -13.29 6.11
N ASN A 5 16.99 -13.21 7.25
CA ASN A 5 17.64 -14.38 7.85
C ASN A 5 16.60 -15.51 8.09
N PRO A 6 16.91 -16.79 7.77
CA PRO A 6 16.01 -17.92 8.00
C PRO A 6 15.41 -18.01 9.40
N GLU A 7 16.17 -17.65 10.44
CA GLU A 7 15.69 -17.64 11.82
C GLU A 7 14.59 -16.60 12.05
N ILE A 8 14.72 -15.42 11.43
CA ILE A 8 13.72 -14.36 11.48
C ILE A 8 12.48 -14.77 10.70
N GLU A 9 12.66 -15.39 9.53
CA GLU A 9 11.53 -15.91 8.76
C GLU A 9 10.75 -16.97 9.56
N ALA A 10 11.43 -17.91 10.21
CA ALA A 10 10.82 -18.92 11.07
C ALA A 10 10.07 -18.29 12.25
N LEU A 11 10.68 -17.29 12.91
CA LEU A 11 10.06 -16.53 13.99
C LEU A 11 8.77 -15.84 13.54
N LEU A 12 8.80 -15.12 12.42
CA LEU A 12 7.63 -14.42 11.89
C LEU A 12 6.52 -15.39 11.52
N ARG A 13 6.84 -16.50 10.86
CA ARG A 13 5.87 -17.56 10.52
C ARG A 13 5.19 -18.11 11.77
N ALA A 14 5.95 -18.42 12.83
CA ALA A 14 5.39 -18.92 14.09
C ALA A 14 4.46 -17.88 14.75
N ARG A 15 4.82 -16.59 14.72
CA ARG A 15 3.99 -15.51 15.26
C ARG A 15 2.68 -15.35 14.48
N TYR A 16 2.72 -15.36 13.15
CA TYR A 16 1.51 -15.25 12.34
C TYR A 16 0.59 -16.47 12.47
N ALA A 17 1.15 -17.67 12.64
CA ALA A 17 0.38 -18.89 12.88
C ALA A 17 -0.36 -18.87 14.23
N ALA A 18 0.20 -18.21 15.24
CA ALA A 18 -0.41 -18.08 16.56
C ALA A 18 -1.54 -17.03 16.62
N MET A 19 -1.66 -16.16 15.62
CA MET A 19 -2.72 -15.14 15.58
C MET A 19 -4.09 -15.76 15.24
N THR A 20 -5.13 -15.20 15.83
CA THR A 20 -6.52 -15.38 15.42
C THR A 20 -6.79 -14.69 14.08
N GLY A 21 -7.93 -14.99 13.45
CA GLY A 21 -8.36 -14.29 12.23
C GLY A 21 -8.51 -12.78 12.44
N SER A 22 -9.08 -12.37 13.57
CA SER A 22 -9.31 -10.95 13.90
C SER A 22 -8.00 -10.19 14.11
N GLU A 23 -7.01 -10.79 14.77
CA GLU A 23 -5.69 -10.16 14.96
C GLU A 23 -4.97 -9.98 13.62
N ARG A 24 -5.05 -10.96 12.71
CA ARG A 24 -4.51 -10.81 11.36
C ARG A 24 -5.19 -9.70 10.58
N ALA A 25 -6.51 -9.59 10.68
CA ALA A 25 -7.27 -8.53 10.03
C ALA A 25 -6.87 -7.14 10.57
N LEU A 26 -6.79 -7.00 11.90
CA LEU A 26 -6.38 -5.74 12.53
C LEU A 26 -4.96 -5.33 12.11
N MET A 27 -4.02 -6.27 12.12
CA MET A 27 -2.65 -6.02 11.66
C MET A 27 -2.62 -5.55 10.21
N ALA A 28 -3.37 -6.20 9.31
CA ALA A 28 -3.45 -5.80 7.90
C ALA A 28 -4.02 -4.39 7.73
N LEU A 29 -5.05 -4.02 8.50
CA LEU A 29 -5.63 -2.67 8.48
C LEU A 29 -4.63 -1.61 8.93
N GLN A 30 -3.92 -1.85 10.03
CA GLN A 30 -2.89 -0.93 10.55
C GLN A 30 -1.72 -0.76 9.57
N MET A 31 -1.30 -1.85 8.92
CA MET A 31 -0.27 -1.79 7.87
C MET A 31 -0.76 -1.00 6.66
N PHE A 32 -2.03 -1.17 6.27
CA PHE A 32 -2.63 -0.40 5.18
C PHE A 32 -2.70 1.10 5.50
N GLU A 33 -3.15 1.48 6.70
CA GLU A 33 -3.16 2.88 7.16
C GLU A 33 -1.76 3.50 7.10
N THR A 34 -0.76 2.77 7.59
CA THR A 34 0.64 3.21 7.55
C THR A 34 1.13 3.38 6.12
N ALA A 35 0.88 2.41 5.24
CA ALA A 35 1.27 2.49 3.84
C ALA A 35 0.58 3.66 3.11
N GLN A 36 -0.71 3.87 3.38
CA GLN A 36 -1.47 4.99 2.84
C GLN A 36 -0.87 6.33 3.26
N LEU A 37 -0.54 6.49 4.55
CA LEU A 37 0.09 7.70 5.08
C LEU A 37 1.42 8.01 4.37
N VAL A 38 2.29 7.00 4.23
CA VAL A 38 3.59 7.14 3.56
C VAL A 38 3.44 7.53 2.09
N VAL A 39 2.48 6.93 1.39
CA VAL A 39 2.27 7.23 -0.03
C VAL A 39 1.70 8.64 -0.18
N LEU A 40 0.66 8.98 0.58
CA LEU A 40 -0.01 10.27 0.48
C LEU A 40 0.93 11.44 0.85
N SER A 41 1.80 11.25 1.83
CA SER A 41 2.77 12.29 2.24
C SER A 41 3.83 12.60 1.18
N SER A 42 4.02 11.68 0.22
CA SER A 42 4.96 11.88 -0.90
C SER A 42 4.33 12.51 -2.15
N LEU A 43 3.02 12.79 -2.14
CA LEU A 43 2.33 13.48 -3.23
C LEU A 43 2.29 14.99 -2.99
N ASP A 44 2.06 15.76 -4.06
CA ASP A 44 1.86 17.20 -3.96
C ASP A 44 0.59 17.50 -3.11
N PRO A 45 0.71 18.26 -2.00
CA PRO A 45 -0.43 18.58 -1.14
C PRO A 45 -1.47 19.48 -1.80
N GLY A 46 -1.13 20.18 -2.89
CA GLY A 46 -2.04 21.02 -3.67
C GLY A 46 -2.98 20.25 -4.60
N LEU A 47 -2.80 18.93 -4.75
CA LEU A 47 -3.66 18.13 -5.62
C LEU A 47 -5.10 18.08 -5.11
N SER A 48 -6.03 18.28 -6.04
CA SER A 48 -7.44 17.97 -5.82
C SER A 48 -7.64 16.48 -5.51
N ALA A 49 -8.81 16.12 -4.98
CA ALA A 49 -9.12 14.71 -4.72
C ALA A 49 -9.03 13.83 -5.98
N ASP A 50 -9.46 14.34 -7.13
CA ASP A 50 -9.39 13.63 -8.42
C ASP A 50 -7.96 13.49 -8.92
N GLN A 51 -7.18 14.57 -8.88
CA GLN A 51 -5.78 14.55 -9.28
C GLN A 51 -4.96 13.61 -8.40
N ARG A 52 -5.23 13.58 -7.09
CA ARG A 52 -4.62 12.64 -6.14
C ARG A 52 -4.98 11.19 -6.46
N ARG A 53 -6.25 10.88 -6.76
CA ARG A 53 -6.66 9.53 -7.18
C ARG A 53 -5.97 9.10 -8.48
N ARG A 54 -5.87 10.01 -9.45
CA ARG A 54 -5.15 9.77 -10.71
C ARG A 54 -3.66 9.49 -10.47
N GLU A 55 -3.01 10.28 -9.62
CA GLU A 55 -1.59 10.11 -9.30
C GLU A 55 -1.31 8.81 -8.54
N LEU A 56 -2.20 8.43 -7.61
CA LEU A 56 -2.14 7.12 -6.97
C LEU A 56 -2.27 5.98 -8.00
N CYS A 57 -3.22 6.10 -8.93
CA CYS A 57 -3.40 5.11 -10.00
C CYS A 57 -2.12 4.99 -10.85
N ARG A 58 -1.55 6.13 -11.23
CA ARG A 58 -0.32 6.22 -12.01
C ARG A 58 0.85 5.53 -11.32
N ARG A 59 1.02 5.78 -10.03
CA ARG A 59 2.11 5.21 -9.24
C ARG A 59 2.03 3.69 -9.11
N PHE A 60 0.83 3.13 -8.90
CA PHE A 60 0.69 1.69 -8.62
C PHE A 60 0.41 0.84 -9.86
N TYR A 61 -0.21 1.41 -10.89
CA TYR A 61 -0.68 0.69 -12.07
C TYR A 61 -0.09 1.20 -13.39
N GLY A 62 0.69 2.28 -13.36
CA GLY A 62 1.34 2.86 -14.53
C GLY A 62 0.45 3.76 -15.38
N ASP A 63 1.07 4.39 -16.37
CA ASP A 63 0.44 5.42 -17.21
C ASP A 63 -0.67 4.87 -18.11
N GLU A 64 -0.51 3.64 -18.62
CA GLU A 64 -1.50 3.02 -19.51
C GLU A 64 -2.84 2.81 -18.82
N VAL A 65 -2.83 2.17 -17.64
CA VAL A 65 -4.03 1.95 -16.83
C VAL A 65 -4.63 3.28 -16.41
N THR A 66 -3.79 4.23 -16.01
CA THR A 66 -4.23 5.56 -15.57
C THR A 66 -4.94 6.34 -16.67
N ARG A 67 -4.44 6.28 -17.90
CA ARG A 67 -5.07 6.95 -19.06
C ARG A 67 -6.46 6.41 -19.35
N VAL A 68 -6.69 5.11 -19.14
CA VAL A 68 -8.01 4.49 -19.33
C VAL A 68 -8.95 4.80 -18.15
N ALA A 69 -8.44 4.71 -16.92
CA ALA A 69 -9.24 4.89 -15.70
C ALA A 69 -9.55 6.37 -15.38
N PHE A 70 -8.65 7.28 -15.77
CA PHE A 70 -8.73 8.73 -15.53
C PHE A 70 -8.47 9.49 -16.85
N PRO A 71 -9.42 9.45 -17.81
CA PRO A 71 -9.24 9.98 -19.16
C PRO A 71 -9.18 11.51 -19.24
N LYS A 72 -9.65 12.22 -18.21
CA LYS A 72 -9.58 13.68 -18.12
C LYS A 72 -8.35 14.08 -17.30
N ALA A 73 -7.40 14.74 -17.96
CA ALA A 73 -6.27 15.38 -17.31
C ALA A 73 -6.58 16.88 -17.19
N GLU A 74 -7.39 17.25 -16.22
CA GLU A 74 -7.62 18.66 -15.83
C GLU A 74 -7.35 18.80 -14.32
#